data_AF-A0A1Y5HTD1-F1
#
_entry.id   AF-A0A1Y5HTD1-F1
#
_cell.length_a   1.000
_cell.length_b   1.000
_cell.length_c   1.000
_cell.angle_alpha   90.00
_cell.angle_beta   90.00
_cell.angle_gamma   90.00
#
_symmetry.space_group_name_H-M   'P 1'
#
loop_
_entity.id
_entity.type
_entity.pdbx_description
1 polymer ?
#
loop_
_entity_poly.entity_id
_entity_poly.type
_entity_poly.pdbx_seq_one_letter_code
_entity_poly.pdbx_strand_id
1 'polypeptide(L)'
;MNISASPFTQVFGLMGVDHSENANAKLAGRILDGPMLLLAGWIIIDWYLQNINQQFSHTIISDWVVWVFFVTETLTLLYLVDNKKRYLGSNWVNLVIVVFSFPLIWQIFPHAAGLRVLRLVILFSLFIQASRTLRHVLARNNLGRGLMASLVIIVVSGTIMSLIDPNVKTASDGIWWAWVTVTTVGYGDIVPASNAGRLFGAFLILMGIGLFTML
;
A
#
# COMPACT_ATOMS: atom_id res chain seq x y z
N MET A 1 -16.56 -16.16 9.95
CA MET A 1 -16.43 -16.40 8.49
C MET A 1 -15.03 -16.94 8.27
N ASN A 2 -14.93 -18.20 7.85
CA ASN A 2 -13.69 -18.95 7.74
C ASN A 2 -12.91 -18.42 6.52
N ILE A 3 -11.99 -17.48 6.73
CA ILE A 3 -11.13 -16.99 5.66
C ILE A 3 -10.01 -18.03 5.52
N SER A 4 -10.29 -19.09 4.78
CA SER A 4 -9.22 -19.93 4.25
C SER A 4 -8.32 -19.02 3.42
N ALA A 5 -7.03 -18.96 3.77
CA ALA A 5 -6.00 -18.29 2.99
C ALA A 5 -6.22 -18.61 1.50
N SER A 6 -6.23 -17.59 0.64
CA SER A 6 -6.48 -17.84 -0.78
C SER A 6 -5.38 -18.75 -1.33
N PRO A 7 -5.69 -19.65 -2.29
CA PRO A 7 -4.70 -20.58 -2.84
C PRO A 7 -3.44 -19.86 -3.36
N PHE A 8 -3.58 -18.61 -3.79
CA PHE A 8 -2.48 -17.73 -4.18
C PHE A 8 -1.50 -17.45 -3.02
N THR A 9 -1.99 -17.17 -1.82
CA THR A 9 -1.14 -16.86 -0.66
C THR A 9 -0.42 -18.07 -0.06
N GLN A 10 -0.98 -19.27 -0.27
CA GLN A 10 -0.33 -20.53 0.08
C GLN A 10 0.89 -20.81 -0.80
N VAL A 11 0.77 -20.56 -2.10
CA VAL A 11 1.86 -20.76 -3.07
C VAL A 11 3.02 -19.80 -2.83
N PHE A 12 2.72 -18.53 -2.49
CA PHE A 12 3.76 -17.51 -2.29
C PHE A 12 4.43 -17.53 -0.91
N GLY A 13 4.08 -18.43 0.01
CA GLY A 13 4.84 -18.60 1.24
C GLY A 13 4.94 -17.35 2.12
N LEU A 14 3.84 -16.58 2.22
CA LEU A 14 3.75 -15.34 2.98
C LEU A 14 2.48 -15.34 3.85
N MET A 15 2.02 -16.49 4.33
CA MET A 15 0.72 -16.60 5.02
C MET A 15 0.67 -15.89 6.38
N GLY A 16 1.81 -15.51 6.96
CA GLY A 16 1.88 -14.94 8.31
C GLY A 16 1.64 -16.01 9.38
N VAL A 17 1.15 -15.58 10.54
CA VAL A 17 0.77 -16.49 11.64
C VAL A 17 -0.62 -17.08 11.37
N ASP A 18 -0.72 -18.41 11.35
CA ASP A 18 -1.96 -19.11 11.05
C ASP A 18 -3.06 -18.86 12.12
N HIS A 19 -4.32 -18.85 11.70
CA HIS A 19 -5.46 -18.62 12.60
C HIS A 19 -5.64 -19.71 13.67
N SER A 20 -5.01 -20.86 13.54
CA SER A 20 -5.00 -21.93 14.55
C SER A 20 -3.88 -21.82 15.58
N GLU A 21 -2.94 -20.87 15.44
CA GLU A 21 -1.80 -20.69 16.34
C GLU A 21 -2.18 -19.99 17.66
N ASN A 22 -1.26 -20.03 18.62
CA ASN A 22 -1.39 -19.40 19.92
C ASN A 22 -1.75 -17.89 19.82
N ALA A 23 -2.52 -17.39 20.79
CA ALA A 23 -2.92 -15.98 20.89
C ALA A 23 -1.70 -15.05 20.94
N ASN A 24 -0.63 -15.47 21.62
CA ASN A 24 0.63 -14.71 21.71
C ASN A 24 1.32 -14.57 20.34
N ALA A 25 1.34 -15.63 19.53
CA ALA A 25 1.91 -15.59 18.18
C ALA A 25 1.11 -14.64 17.27
N LYS A 26 -0.22 -14.69 17.36
CA LYS A 26 -1.11 -13.81 16.59
C LYS A 26 -0.95 -12.34 16.97
N LEU A 27 -0.82 -12.05 18.26
CA LEU A 27 -0.66 -10.69 18.77
C LEU A 27 0.71 -10.12 18.39
N ALA A 28 1.77 -10.93 18.51
CA ALA A 28 3.11 -10.55 18.06
C ALA A 28 3.14 -10.28 16.55
N GLY A 29 2.53 -11.14 15.72
CA GLY A 29 2.45 -10.91 14.28
C GLY A 29 1.76 -9.58 13.93
N ARG A 30 0.61 -9.28 14.55
CA ARG A 30 -0.11 -8.01 14.32
C ARG A 30 0.68 -6.77 14.75
N ILE A 31 1.45 -6.87 15.83
CA ILE A 31 2.28 -5.75 16.29
C ILE A 31 3.44 -5.50 15.31
N LEU A 32 3.99 -6.56 14.72
CA LEU A 32 5.13 -6.50 13.80
C LEU A 32 4.74 -6.06 12.38
N ASP A 33 3.50 -6.32 11.95
CA ASP A 33 2.97 -5.88 10.65
C ASP A 33 3.11 -4.36 10.42
N GLY A 34 2.83 -3.54 11.45
CA GLY A 34 2.83 -2.08 11.35
C GLY A 34 4.21 -1.47 11.07
N PRO A 35 5.22 -1.75 11.92
CA PRO A 35 6.60 -1.32 11.68
C PRO A 35 7.16 -1.85 10.34
N MET A 36 6.78 -3.05 9.91
CA MET A 36 7.20 -3.59 8.61
C MET A 36 6.73 -2.73 7.42
N LEU A 37 5.50 -2.18 7.49
CA LEU A 37 4.99 -1.26 6.46
C LEU A 37 5.79 0.05 6.40
N LEU A 38 6.16 0.58 7.56
CA LEU A 38 6.99 1.79 7.64
C LEU A 38 8.37 1.55 7.03
N LEU A 39 8.98 0.39 7.31
CA LEU A 39 10.24 -0.02 6.70
C LEU A 39 10.11 -0.20 5.18
N ALA A 40 9.01 -0.77 4.70
CA ALA A 40 8.75 -0.90 3.26
C ALA A 40 8.67 0.47 2.57
N GLY A 41 7.99 1.44 3.19
CA GLY A 41 7.96 2.83 2.71
C GLY A 41 9.34 3.48 2.72
N TRP A 42 10.12 3.23 3.79
CA TRP A 42 11.49 3.73 3.90
C TRP A 42 12.39 3.21 2.77
N ILE A 43 12.28 1.93 2.38
CA ILE A 43 13.07 1.36 1.26
C ILE A 43 12.80 2.11 -0.05
N ILE A 44 11.55 2.49 -0.33
CA ILE A 44 11.19 3.23 -1.55
C ILE A 44 11.80 4.64 -1.51
N ILE A 45 11.74 5.31 -0.36
CA ILE A 45 12.33 6.63 -0.16
C ILE A 45 13.86 6.55 -0.30
N ASP A 46 14.49 5.56 0.32
CA ASP A 46 15.93 5.32 0.24
C ASP A 46 16.38 5.10 -1.22
N TRP A 47 15.64 4.28 -1.98
CA TRP A 47 15.89 4.09 -3.41
C TRP A 47 15.75 5.39 -4.23
N TYR A 48 14.72 6.20 -3.94
CA TYR A 48 14.52 7.50 -4.61
C TYR A 48 15.64 8.50 -4.30
N LEU A 49 16.08 8.57 -3.04
CA LEU A 49 17.17 9.45 -2.61
C LEU A 49 18.50 9.07 -3.24
N GLN A 50 18.79 7.77 -3.35
CA GLN A 50 19.98 7.27 -4.06
C GLN A 50 20.00 7.70 -5.54
N ASN A 51 18.84 7.72 -6.19
CA ASN A 51 18.75 8.07 -7.62
C ASN A 51 18.97 9.57 -7.87
N ILE A 52 18.63 10.44 -6.93
CA ILE A 52 18.77 11.90 -7.07
C ILE A 52 20.14 12.40 -6.62
N ASN A 53 20.71 11.84 -5.54
CA ASN A 53 22.00 12.29 -5.02
C ASN A 53 22.97 11.11 -4.90
N GLN A 54 23.96 11.04 -5.81
CA GLN A 54 25.03 10.03 -5.77
C GLN A 54 25.94 10.15 -4.53
N GLN A 55 25.82 11.23 -3.74
CA GLN A 55 26.64 11.49 -2.57
C GLN A 55 26.05 10.94 -1.24
N PHE A 56 24.82 10.40 -1.24
CA PHE A 56 24.28 9.61 -0.13
C PHE A 56 24.89 8.20 -0.13
N SER A 57 26.21 8.14 0.09
CA SER A 57 27.02 6.92 -0.08
C SER A 57 27.01 5.96 1.12
N HIS A 58 26.11 6.11 2.10
CA HIS A 58 26.06 5.19 3.25
C HIS A 58 24.64 4.72 3.58
N THR A 59 24.05 4.00 2.64
CA THR A 59 22.81 3.21 2.76
C THR A 59 23.02 1.84 3.44
N ILE A 60 24.22 1.60 3.97
CA ILE A 60 24.55 0.39 4.73
C ILE A 60 23.70 0.32 6.02
N ILE A 61 23.49 1.45 6.69
CA ILE A 61 22.75 1.48 7.97
C ILE A 61 21.28 1.12 7.74
N SER A 62 20.63 1.67 6.70
CA SER A 62 19.24 1.35 6.38
C SER A 62 19.07 -0.13 6.02
N ASP A 63 19.99 -0.67 5.22
CA ASP A 63 20.01 -2.10 4.88
C ASP A 63 20.15 -2.99 6.12
N TRP A 64 21.04 -2.65 7.07
CA TRP A 64 21.19 -3.39 8.33
C TRP A 64 19.96 -3.28 9.23
N VAL A 65 19.34 -2.10 9.33
CA VAL A 65 18.13 -1.89 10.15
C VAL A 65 16.98 -2.75 9.65
N VAL A 66 16.74 -2.74 8.33
CA VAL A 66 15.70 -3.58 7.70
C VAL A 66 16.00 -5.06 7.94
N TRP A 67 17.26 -5.48 7.72
CA TRP A 67 17.64 -6.87 7.90
C TRP A 67 17.48 -7.35 9.35
N VAL A 68 17.98 -6.58 10.33
CA VAL A 68 17.84 -6.90 11.76
C VAL A 68 16.37 -7.01 12.12
N PHE A 69 15.52 -6.10 11.64
CA PHE A 69 14.09 -6.15 11.90
C PHE A 69 13.48 -7.47 11.41
N PHE A 70 13.68 -7.83 10.14
CA PHE A 70 13.17 -9.09 9.57
C PHE A 70 13.68 -10.34 10.30
N VAL A 71 14.95 -10.33 10.71
CA VAL A 71 15.53 -11.41 11.53
C VAL A 71 14.82 -11.51 12.87
N THR A 72 14.67 -10.39 13.58
CA THR A 72 14.05 -10.37 14.91
C THR A 72 12.58 -10.79 14.86
N GLU A 73 11.84 -10.35 13.83
CA GLU A 73 10.47 -10.80 13.59
C GLU A 73 10.42 -12.31 13.35
N THR A 74 11.23 -12.81 12.41
CA THR A 74 11.25 -14.22 12.06
C THR A 74 11.60 -15.09 13.27
N LEU A 75 12.58 -14.69 14.08
CA LEU A 75 12.97 -15.40 15.31
C LEU A 75 11.87 -15.35 16.38
N THR A 76 11.25 -14.18 16.59
CA THR A 76 10.17 -14.01 17.56
C THR A 76 8.98 -14.89 17.21
N LEU A 77 8.57 -14.90 15.94
CA LEU A 77 7.47 -15.71 15.46
C LEU A 77 7.81 -17.21 15.47
N LEU A 78 9.04 -17.58 15.12
CA LEU A 78 9.50 -18.98 15.21
C LEU A 78 9.53 -19.49 16.66
N TYR A 79 9.78 -18.61 17.63
CA TYR A 79 9.75 -18.93 19.05
C TYR A 79 8.33 -19.06 19.60
N LEU A 80 7.41 -18.20 19.15
CA LEU A 80 6.03 -18.14 19.65
C LEU A 80 5.07 -19.15 18.99
N VAL A 81 5.40 -19.66 17.81
CA VAL A 81 4.57 -20.61 17.06
C VAL A 81 4.72 -22.03 17.60
N ASP A 82 3.60 -22.72 17.79
CA ASP A 82 3.55 -24.09 18.32
C ASP A 82 4.11 -25.09 17.29
N ASN A 83 3.83 -24.88 15.99
CA ASN A 83 4.24 -25.76 14.89
C ASN A 83 5.27 -25.11 13.94
N LYS A 84 6.54 -25.12 14.34
CA LYS A 84 7.67 -24.52 13.58
C LYS A 84 7.77 -24.98 12.12
N LYS A 85 7.57 -26.28 11.86
CA LYS A 85 7.65 -26.84 10.49
C LYS A 85 6.56 -26.28 9.58
N ARG A 86 5.35 -26.11 10.11
CA ARG A 86 4.23 -25.52 9.38
C ARG A 86 4.52 -24.05 9.07
N TYR A 87 5.01 -23.31 10.06
CA TYR A 87 5.38 -21.90 9.88
C TYR A 87 6.48 -21.68 8.85
N LEU A 88 7.55 -22.48 8.89
CA LEU A 88 8.65 -22.40 7.92
C LEU A 88 8.18 -22.77 6.51
N GLY A 89 7.31 -23.77 6.37
CA GLY A 89 6.72 -24.15 5.08
C GLY A 89 5.75 -23.10 4.53
N SER A 90 4.99 -22.44 5.40
CA SER A 90 4.02 -21.40 5.01
C SER A 90 4.64 -20.01 4.81
N ASN A 91 5.81 -19.76 5.40
CA ASN A 91 6.52 -18.48 5.37
C ASN A 91 7.94 -18.60 4.78
N TRP A 92 8.13 -19.54 3.84
CA TRP A 92 9.44 -19.81 3.24
C TRP A 92 10.04 -18.60 2.52
N VAL A 93 9.19 -17.70 1.97
CA VAL A 93 9.67 -16.45 1.36
C VAL A 93 10.28 -15.52 2.39
N ASN A 94 9.81 -15.52 3.65
CA ASN A 94 10.41 -14.68 4.69
C ASN A 94 11.85 -15.15 5.03
N LEU A 95 12.10 -16.47 4.98
CA LEU A 95 13.45 -17.02 5.12
C LEU A 95 14.35 -16.63 3.96
N VAL A 96 13.83 -16.70 2.73
CA VAL A 96 14.55 -16.23 1.54
C VAL A 96 14.88 -14.74 1.67
N ILE A 97 13.94 -13.92 2.12
CA ILE A 97 14.18 -12.49 2.39
C ILE A 97 15.33 -12.33 3.39
N VAL A 98 15.29 -12.99 4.54
CA VAL A 98 16.34 -12.86 5.58
C VAL A 98 17.72 -13.30 5.06
N VAL A 99 17.79 -14.41 4.32
CA VAL A 99 19.06 -14.94 3.82
C VAL A 99 19.64 -14.05 2.72
N PHE A 100 18.84 -13.63 1.75
CA PHE A 100 19.30 -12.86 0.59
C PHE A 100 19.40 -11.34 0.86
N SER A 101 18.74 -10.84 1.91
CA SER A 101 18.86 -9.43 2.33
C SER A 101 20.06 -9.18 3.24
N PHE A 102 20.92 -10.18 3.48
CA PHE A 102 22.11 -9.99 4.29
C PHE A 102 23.03 -8.95 3.62
N PRO A 103 23.27 -7.77 4.26
CA PRO A 103 23.94 -6.65 3.61
C PRO A 103 25.34 -6.97 3.07
N LEU A 104 26.00 -7.97 3.67
CA LEU A 104 27.35 -8.40 3.31
C LEU A 104 27.43 -9.10 1.93
N ILE A 105 26.39 -9.82 1.52
CA ILE A 105 26.38 -10.57 0.24
C ILE A 105 26.57 -9.62 -0.94
N TRP A 106 25.96 -8.45 -0.84
CA TRP A 106 25.97 -7.41 -1.87
C TRP A 106 27.31 -6.67 -1.95
N GLN A 107 28.04 -6.60 -0.84
CA GLN A 107 29.40 -6.03 -0.81
C GLN A 107 30.44 -6.99 -1.41
N ILE A 108 30.25 -8.31 -1.23
CA ILE A 108 31.19 -9.34 -1.71
C ILE A 108 30.99 -9.64 -3.21
N PHE A 109 29.76 -9.49 -3.73
CA PHE A 109 29.45 -9.75 -5.15
C PHE A 109 28.86 -8.51 -5.88
N PRO A 110 29.63 -7.42 -6.12
CA PRO A 110 29.13 -6.20 -6.78
C PRO A 110 28.61 -6.42 -8.21
N HIS A 111 29.17 -7.41 -8.91
CA HIS A 111 28.84 -7.76 -10.30
C HIS A 111 27.68 -8.75 -10.43
N ALA A 112 27.10 -9.21 -9.32
CA ALA A 112 25.93 -10.08 -9.35
C ALA A 112 24.67 -9.27 -9.65
N ALA A 113 24.54 -8.79 -10.89
CA ALA A 113 23.36 -8.11 -11.40
C ALA A 113 22.09 -8.96 -11.20
N GLY A 114 22.21 -10.29 -11.23
CA GLY A 114 21.11 -11.22 -10.94
C GLY A 114 20.59 -11.14 -9.50
N LEU A 115 21.43 -10.79 -8.52
CA LEU A 115 20.97 -10.58 -7.15
C LEU A 115 20.06 -9.35 -7.09
N ARG A 116 20.32 -8.28 -7.86
CA ARG A 116 19.47 -7.06 -7.86
C ARG A 116 18.02 -7.34 -8.20
N VAL A 117 17.77 -8.35 -9.04
CA VAL A 117 16.41 -8.79 -9.39
C VAL A 117 15.68 -9.39 -8.18
N LEU A 118 16.40 -10.04 -7.25
CA LEU A 118 15.81 -10.53 -5.99
C LEU A 118 15.26 -9.37 -5.15
N ARG A 119 15.88 -8.19 -5.18
CA ARG A 119 15.37 -7.00 -4.47
C ARG A 119 13.98 -6.59 -4.98
N LEU A 120 13.69 -6.77 -6.28
CA LEU A 120 12.35 -6.54 -6.83
C LEU A 120 11.33 -7.58 -6.33
N VAL A 121 11.75 -8.84 -6.16
CA VAL A 121 10.91 -9.89 -5.56
C VAL A 121 10.56 -9.54 -4.11
N ILE A 122 11.48 -8.91 -3.37
CA ILE A 122 11.26 -8.43 -2.00
C ILE A 122 10.30 -7.23 -1.97
N LEU A 123 10.46 -6.25 -2.87
CA LEU A 123 9.52 -5.14 -2.99
C LEU A 123 8.12 -5.63 -3.36
N PHE A 124 8.04 -6.61 -4.26
CA PHE A 124 6.80 -7.22 -4.67
C PHE A 124 6.15 -8.04 -3.55
N SER A 125 6.93 -8.77 -2.76
CA SER A 125 6.42 -9.52 -1.59
C SER A 125 5.92 -8.58 -0.49
N LEU A 126 6.62 -7.47 -0.25
CA LEU A 126 6.18 -6.39 0.65
C LEU A 126 4.88 -5.76 0.16
N PHE A 127 4.75 -5.50 -1.14
CA PHE A 127 3.51 -5.01 -1.73
C PHE A 127 2.37 -6.01 -1.56
N ILE A 128 2.61 -7.31 -1.71
CA ILE A 128 1.60 -8.35 -1.45
C ILE A 128 1.20 -8.37 0.03
N GLN A 129 2.16 -8.26 0.96
CA GLN A 129 1.87 -8.24 2.39
C GLN A 129 1.11 -6.96 2.79
N ALA A 130 1.57 -5.80 2.34
CA ALA A 130 0.88 -4.53 2.48
C ALA A 130 -0.53 -4.60 1.90
N SER A 131 -0.70 -5.18 0.72
CA SER A 131 -1.99 -5.39 0.08
C SER A 131 -2.93 -6.27 0.91
N ARG A 132 -2.44 -7.18 1.76
CA ARG A 132 -3.29 -7.99 2.65
C ARG A 132 -3.74 -7.22 3.88
N THR A 133 -2.85 -6.49 4.54
CA THR A 133 -3.22 -5.60 5.65
C THR A 133 -4.17 -4.52 5.15
N LEU A 134 -3.85 -3.93 4.00
CA LEU A 134 -4.69 -2.98 3.30
C LEU A 134 -6.03 -3.64 2.93
N ARG A 135 -6.05 -4.88 2.38
CA ARG A 135 -7.29 -5.61 2.08
C ARG A 135 -8.09 -5.97 3.34
N HIS A 136 -7.46 -6.22 4.49
CA HIS A 136 -8.17 -6.44 5.75
C HIS A 136 -8.76 -5.16 6.33
N VAL A 137 -8.09 -4.01 6.14
CA VAL A 137 -8.62 -2.68 6.46
C VAL A 137 -9.74 -2.31 5.49
N LEU A 138 -9.56 -2.53 4.18
CA LEU A 138 -10.57 -2.31 3.14
C LEU A 138 -11.78 -3.27 3.26
N ALA A 139 -11.57 -4.51 3.70
CA ALA A 139 -12.64 -5.51 3.85
C ALA A 139 -13.46 -5.32 5.13
N ARG A 140 -13.04 -4.43 6.04
CA ARG A 140 -13.77 -4.14 7.27
C ARG A 140 -14.86 -3.08 7.09
N ASN A 141 -14.84 -2.32 6.00
CA ASN A 141 -15.76 -1.21 5.73
C ASN A 141 -16.56 -1.37 4.43
N ASN A 142 -17.66 -0.60 4.32
CA ASN A 142 -18.45 -0.40 3.09
C ASN A 142 -17.66 0.34 1.98
N LEU A 143 -16.33 0.26 1.99
CA LEU A 143 -15.39 1.06 1.20
C LEU A 143 -15.61 0.85 -0.30
N GLY A 144 -15.93 -0.38 -0.72
CA GLY A 144 -16.34 -0.65 -2.10
C GLY A 144 -17.64 0.04 -2.52
N ARG A 145 -18.62 0.14 -1.62
CA ARG A 145 -19.87 0.88 -1.86
C ARG A 145 -19.61 2.39 -1.87
N GLY A 146 -18.76 2.88 -0.97
CA GLY A 146 -18.33 4.29 -0.91
C GLY A 146 -17.60 4.71 -2.19
N LEU A 147 -16.66 3.89 -2.68
CA LEU A 147 -15.93 4.12 -3.92
C LEU A 147 -16.86 4.11 -5.14
N MET A 148 -17.82 3.18 -5.17
CA MET A 148 -18.77 3.13 -6.28
C MET A 148 -19.73 4.32 -6.25
N ALA A 149 -20.21 4.72 -5.07
CA ALA A 149 -21.03 5.92 -4.90
C ALA A 149 -20.28 7.20 -5.27
N SER A 150 -19.01 7.33 -4.85
CA SER A 150 -18.19 8.50 -5.19
C SER A 150 -17.91 8.58 -6.69
N LEU A 151 -17.64 7.45 -7.36
CA LEU A 151 -17.50 7.40 -8.81
C LEU A 151 -18.78 7.84 -9.54
N VAL A 152 -19.94 7.33 -9.13
CA VAL A 152 -21.23 7.73 -9.72
C VAL A 152 -21.45 9.22 -9.53
N ILE A 153 -21.18 9.76 -8.34
CA ILE A 153 -21.31 11.19 -8.05
C ILE A 153 -20.36 12.01 -8.92
N ILE A 154 -19.10 11.62 -9.06
CA ILE A 154 -18.12 12.35 -9.89
C ILE A 154 -18.58 12.39 -11.35
N VAL A 155 -19.04 11.27 -11.90
CA VAL A 155 -19.50 11.21 -13.30
C VAL A 155 -20.74 12.05 -13.51
N VAL A 156 -21.74 11.92 -12.62
CA VAL A 156 -23.00 12.68 -12.72
C VAL A 156 -22.75 14.18 -12.50
N SER A 157 -22.00 14.56 -11.47
CA SER A 157 -21.73 15.96 -11.20
C SER A 157 -20.85 16.60 -12.27
N GLY A 158 -19.88 15.87 -12.81
CA GLY A 158 -19.04 16.36 -13.90
C GLY A 158 -19.80 16.57 -15.21
N THR A 159 -20.69 15.63 -15.56
CA THR A 159 -21.57 15.79 -16.74
C THR A 159 -22.53 16.96 -16.57
N ILE A 160 -23.14 17.13 -15.40
CA ILE A 160 -23.97 18.31 -15.08
C ILE A 160 -23.14 19.61 -15.20
N MET A 161 -21.92 19.63 -14.65
CA MET A 161 -21.06 20.82 -14.72
C MET A 161 -20.79 21.26 -16.16
N SER A 162 -20.53 20.31 -17.07
CA SER A 162 -20.33 20.60 -18.50
C SER A 162 -21.55 21.21 -19.21
N LEU A 163 -22.74 21.08 -18.64
CA LEU A 163 -23.97 21.64 -19.20
C LEU A 163 -24.32 23.01 -18.61
N ILE A 164 -23.92 23.28 -17.35
CA ILE A 164 -24.32 24.50 -16.63
C ILE A 164 -23.26 25.61 -16.69
N ASP A 165 -21.98 25.27 -16.91
CA ASP A 165 -20.90 26.24 -16.92
C ASP A 165 -20.21 26.33 -18.29
N PRO A 166 -20.19 27.52 -18.92
CA PRO A 166 -19.61 27.68 -20.25
C PRO A 166 -18.09 27.51 -20.27
N ASN A 167 -17.40 27.55 -19.11
CA ASN A 167 -15.97 27.31 -19.04
C ASN A 167 -15.62 25.82 -19.12
N VAL A 168 -16.60 24.93 -18.92
CA VAL A 168 -16.43 23.47 -18.99
C VAL A 168 -16.95 22.98 -20.34
N LYS A 169 -16.04 22.76 -21.28
CA LYS A 169 -16.39 22.55 -22.70
C LYS A 169 -16.88 21.15 -23.02
N THR A 170 -16.40 20.14 -22.31
CA THR A 170 -16.73 18.74 -22.57
C THR A 170 -17.14 18.00 -21.29
N ALA A 171 -17.88 16.91 -21.44
CA ALA A 171 -18.22 16.04 -20.32
C ALA A 171 -16.96 15.48 -19.64
N SER A 172 -15.90 15.17 -20.40
CA SER A 172 -14.61 14.74 -19.85
C SER A 172 -13.97 15.81 -18.97
N ASP A 173 -14.00 17.08 -19.40
CA ASP A 173 -13.47 18.21 -18.63
C ASP A 173 -14.25 18.39 -17.32
N GLY A 174 -15.58 18.25 -17.38
CA GLY A 174 -16.42 18.32 -16.20
C GLY A 174 -16.19 17.16 -15.23
N ILE A 175 -16.03 15.94 -15.73
CA ILE A 175 -15.70 14.76 -14.92
C ILE A 175 -14.33 14.91 -14.26
N TRP A 176 -13.33 15.38 -15.01
CA TRP A 176 -12.00 15.69 -14.47
C TRP A 176 -12.07 16.73 -13.36
N TRP A 177 -12.78 17.84 -13.61
CA TRP A 177 -13.00 18.88 -12.61
C TRP A 177 -13.68 18.33 -11.35
N ALA A 178 -14.74 17.53 -11.51
CA ALA A 178 -15.46 16.93 -10.40
C ALA A 178 -14.57 15.95 -9.62
N TRP A 179 -13.73 15.18 -10.30
CA TRP A 179 -12.78 14.26 -9.68
C TRP A 179 -11.78 15.01 -8.80
N VAL A 180 -11.09 16.00 -9.35
CA VAL A 180 -10.07 16.82 -8.68
C VAL A 180 -10.66 17.63 -7.51
N THR A 181 -11.92 18.05 -7.65
CA THR A 181 -12.66 18.78 -6.60
C THR A 181 -13.10 17.86 -5.47
N VAL A 182 -13.75 16.73 -5.79
CA VAL A 182 -14.23 15.76 -4.80
C VAL A 182 -13.07 15.14 -4.03
N THR A 183 -11.93 14.87 -4.69
CA THR A 183 -10.72 14.35 -4.03
C THR A 183 -9.92 15.40 -3.27
N THR A 184 -10.36 16.67 -3.27
CA THR A 184 -9.70 17.82 -2.63
C THR A 184 -8.30 18.15 -3.16
N VAL A 185 -7.93 17.63 -4.34
CA VAL A 185 -6.62 17.92 -4.97
C VAL A 185 -6.56 19.35 -5.48
N GLY A 186 -7.61 19.81 -6.16
CA GLY A 186 -7.78 21.22 -6.53
C GLY A 186 -6.66 21.82 -7.40
N TYR A 187 -6.31 21.21 -8.54
CA TYR A 187 -5.28 21.74 -9.45
C TYR A 187 -5.55 23.18 -9.95
N GLY A 188 -6.82 23.56 -10.06
CA GLY A 188 -7.23 24.90 -10.50
C GLY A 188 -7.07 25.16 -12.01
N ASP A 189 -6.84 24.12 -12.79
CA ASP A 189 -6.76 24.12 -14.25
C ASP A 189 -8.14 24.34 -14.92
N ILE A 190 -9.19 23.79 -14.33
CA ILE A 190 -10.59 24.02 -14.73
C ILE A 190 -11.34 24.55 -13.51
N VAL A 191 -12.04 25.68 -13.67
CA VAL A 191 -12.83 26.28 -12.59
C VAL A 191 -14.16 26.84 -13.12
N PRO A 192 -15.27 26.73 -12.39
CA PRO A 192 -16.56 27.27 -12.83
C PRO A 192 -16.51 28.79 -12.93
N ALA A 193 -16.85 29.34 -14.10
CA ALA A 193 -16.89 30.78 -14.35
C ALA A 193 -18.28 31.38 -14.03
N SER A 194 -19.34 30.59 -14.18
CA SER A 194 -20.72 31.02 -13.98
C SER A 194 -21.16 30.98 -12.52
N ASN A 195 -22.12 31.83 -12.16
CA ASN A 195 -22.71 31.81 -10.81
C ASN A 195 -23.41 30.48 -10.51
N ALA A 196 -24.08 29.88 -11.50
CA ALA A 196 -24.74 28.59 -11.36
C ALA A 196 -23.73 27.45 -11.14
N GLY A 197 -22.65 27.42 -11.93
CA GLY A 197 -21.55 26.47 -11.77
C GLY A 197 -20.85 26.60 -10.42
N ARG A 198 -20.62 27.82 -9.93
CA ARG A 198 -20.04 28.05 -8.59
C ARG A 198 -20.95 27.57 -7.46
N LEU A 199 -22.25 27.82 -7.55
CA LEU A 199 -23.23 27.35 -6.55
C LEU A 199 -23.31 25.82 -6.53
N PHE A 200 -23.35 25.20 -7.70
CA PHE A 200 -23.32 23.74 -7.84
C PHE A 200 -22.00 23.16 -7.31
N GLY A 201 -20.86 23.80 -7.62
CA GLY A 201 -19.56 23.40 -7.13
C GLY A 201 -19.44 23.47 -5.61
N ALA A 202 -20.01 24.49 -4.97
CA ALA A 202 -20.08 24.58 -3.51
C ALA A 202 -20.83 23.38 -2.90
N PHE A 203 -21.96 22.99 -3.50
CA PHE A 203 -22.70 21.79 -3.09
C PHE A 203 -21.89 20.50 -3.28
N LEU A 204 -21.20 20.37 -4.41
CA LEU A 204 -20.33 19.22 -4.69
C LEU A 204 -19.19 19.08 -3.68
N ILE A 205 -18.57 20.20 -3.28
CA ILE A 205 -17.49 20.20 -2.27
C ILE A 205 -18.02 19.71 -0.92
N LEU A 206 -19.17 20.20 -0.47
CA LEU A 206 -19.81 19.73 0.78
C LEU A 206 -20.11 18.23 0.73
N MET A 207 -20.62 17.74 -0.40
CA MET A 207 -20.89 16.32 -0.62
C MET A 207 -19.59 15.49 -0.64
N GLY A 208 -18.51 16.01 -1.24
CA GLY A 208 -17.19 15.36 -1.27
C GLY A 208 -16.62 15.09 0.12
N ILE A 209 -16.76 16.04 1.05
CA ILE A 209 -16.36 15.88 2.45
C ILE A 209 -17.15 14.74 3.11
N GLY A 210 -18.46 14.66 2.85
CA GLY A 210 -19.32 13.59 3.34
C GLY A 210 -18.90 12.21 2.81
N LEU A 211 -18.56 12.13 1.52
CA LEU A 211 -18.08 10.88 0.88
C LEU A 211 -16.76 10.40 1.46
N PHE A 212 -15.80 11.30 1.70
CA PHE A 212 -14.53 10.95 2.33
C PHE A 212 -14.69 10.45 3.76
N THR A 213 -15.67 10.97 4.50
CA THR A 213 -15.95 10.51 5.87
C THR A 213 -16.58 9.12 5.91
N MET A 214 -17.26 8.70 4.82
CA MET A 214 -17.92 7.39 4.70
C MET A 214 -17.01 6.28 4.16
N LEU A 215 -15.88 6.63 3.55
CA LEU A 215 -14.86 5.71 3.04
C LEU A 215 -13.95 5.22 4.18
#